data_AF-A0A1V5MSS3-F1
#
_entry.id   AF-A0A1V5MSS3-F1
#
_cell.length_a   1.000
_cell.length_b   1.000
_cell.length_c   1.000
_cell.angle_alpha   90.00
_cell.angle_beta   90.00
_cell.angle_gamma   90.00
#
_symmetry.space_group_name_H-M   'P 1'
#
loop_
_entity.id
_entity.type
_entity.pdbx_description
1 polymer ?
#
loop_
_entity_poly.entity_id
_entity_poly.type
_entity_poly.pdbx_seq_one_letter_code
_entity_poly.pdbx_strand_id
1 'polypeptide(L)'
;MPSLFYKTRFIIAVLLSALLLATSCKKTKETYVANVLEQYFESNILNRDFKVKYASDEGTDITTQYDGWVFRLLKNTYYDGPMTAKKGSLVYNGTWSSNEDFGKLVITINQPSVPTEFTFLNRQWRFEEKAIPVMKLAPWGSTAAKVLHMERL
;
A
#
# COMPACT_ATOMS: atom_id res chain seq x y z
N MET A 1 -44.83 -20.14 45.34
CA MET A 1 -44.40 -18.83 44.80
C MET A 1 -43.21 -19.00 43.84
N PRO A 2 -43.40 -19.41 42.57
CA PRO A 2 -42.31 -19.58 41.60
C PRO A 2 -42.19 -18.42 40.58
N SER A 3 -43.22 -17.58 40.45
CA SER A 3 -43.32 -16.57 39.40
C SER A 3 -42.50 -15.29 39.65
N LEU A 4 -42.09 -15.04 40.90
CA LEU A 4 -41.26 -13.89 41.25
C LEU A 4 -39.80 -14.10 40.80
N PHE A 5 -39.25 -15.31 40.96
CA PHE A 5 -37.86 -15.62 40.60
C PHE A 5 -37.58 -15.62 39.09
N TYR A 6 -38.57 -15.95 38.26
CA TYR A 6 -38.42 -15.94 36.80
C TYR A 6 -38.38 -14.52 36.24
N LYS A 7 -39.19 -13.61 36.81
CA LYS A 7 -39.24 -12.20 36.40
C LYS A 7 -37.94 -11.45 36.74
N THR A 8 -37.31 -11.76 37.87
CA THR A 8 -36.03 -11.13 38.27
C THR A 8 -34.88 -11.55 37.34
N ARG A 9 -34.84 -12.81 36.89
CA ARG A 9 -33.82 -13.31 35.95
C ARG A 9 -33.92 -12.65 34.58
N PHE A 10 -35.14 -12.41 34.10
CA PHE A 10 -35.38 -11.68 32.85
C PHE A 10 -34.92 -10.22 32.94
N ILE A 11 -35.18 -9.55 34.06
CA ILE A 11 -34.74 -8.16 34.29
C ILE A 11 -33.21 -8.07 34.30
N ILE A 12 -32.53 -9.02 34.96
CA ILE A 12 -31.06 -9.09 34.99
C ILE A 12 -30.48 -9.30 33.59
N ALA A 13 -31.09 -10.19 32.79
CA ALA A 13 -30.64 -10.45 31.42
C ALA A 13 -30.81 -9.22 30.50
N VAL A 14 -31.90 -8.47 30.64
CA VAL A 14 -32.14 -7.22 29.90
C VAL A 14 -31.17 -6.12 30.32
N LEU A 15 -30.86 -6.00 31.62
CA LEU A 15 -29.87 -5.06 32.13
C LEU A 15 -28.45 -5.36 31.63
N LEU A 16 -28.04 -6.63 31.62
CA LEU A 16 -26.72 -7.05 31.11
C LEU A 16 -26.58 -6.85 29.59
N SER A 17 -27.63 -7.12 28.82
CA SER A 17 -27.62 -6.88 27.38
C SER A 17 -27.66 -5.38 27.03
N ALA A 18 -28.35 -4.55 27.81
CA ALA A 18 -28.27 -3.10 27.69
C ALA A 18 -26.87 -2.56 28.04
N LEU A 19 -26.20 -3.13 29.04
CA LEU A 19 -24.83 -2.75 29.42
C LEU A 19 -23.80 -3.11 28.35
N LEU A 20 -23.97 -4.25 27.68
CA LEU A 20 -23.12 -4.69 26.57
C LEU A 20 -23.35 -3.89 25.28
N LEU A 21 -24.53 -3.30 25.09
CA LEU A 21 -24.80 -2.38 23.97
C LEU A 21 -24.27 -0.95 24.23
N ALA A 22 -24.04 -0.59 25.50
CA ALA A 22 -23.48 0.69 25.90
C ALA A 22 -21.95 0.77 25.77
N THR A 23 -21.25 -0.35 25.54
CA THR A 23 -19.87 -0.34 25.05
C THR A 23 -19.88 0.05 23.57
N SER A 24 -20.13 1.33 23.33
CA SER A 24 -19.87 1.99 22.06
C SER A 24 -18.41 1.70 21.71
N CYS A 25 -18.19 0.87 20.69
CA CYS A 25 -16.93 0.83 19.97
C CYS A 25 -16.62 2.26 19.56
N LYS A 26 -15.77 2.95 20.34
CA LYS A 26 -15.23 4.24 19.92
C LYS A 26 -14.47 3.95 18.63
N LYS A 27 -15.07 4.29 17.49
CA LYS A 27 -14.40 4.30 16.20
C LYS A 27 -13.17 5.19 16.39
N THR A 28 -11.99 4.58 16.48
CA THR A 28 -10.73 5.30 16.66
C THR A 28 -10.67 6.38 15.60
N LYS A 29 -10.50 7.64 16.00
CA LYS A 29 -10.57 8.79 15.09
C LYS A 29 -9.56 8.59 13.96
N GLU A 30 -10.05 8.59 12.72
CA GLU A 30 -9.26 8.30 11.50
C GLU A 30 -8.06 9.25 11.33
N THR A 31 -8.13 10.45 11.92
CA THR A 31 -7.05 11.45 11.89
C THR A 31 -5.73 10.95 12.50
N TYR A 32 -5.74 10.13 13.55
CA TYR A 32 -4.50 9.64 14.17
C TYR A 32 -3.85 8.53 13.32
N VAL A 33 -4.66 7.63 12.77
CA VAL A 33 -4.17 6.51 11.95
C VAL A 33 -3.64 7.01 10.60
N ALA A 34 -4.33 7.97 9.96
CA ALA A 34 -3.87 8.59 8.73
C ALA A 34 -2.48 9.21 8.89
N ASN A 35 -2.26 9.95 9.98
CA ASN A 35 -0.97 10.61 10.26
C ASN A 35 0.20 9.61 10.42
N VAL A 36 -0.03 8.47 11.08
CA VAL A 36 1.02 7.44 11.25
C VAL A 36 1.35 6.76 9.91
N LEU A 37 0.35 6.45 9.09
CA LEU A 37 0.57 5.83 7.77
C LEU A 37 1.27 6.80 6.82
N GLU A 38 0.89 8.07 6.81
CA GLU A 38 1.54 9.14 6.07
C GLU A 38 3.02 9.28 6.46
N GLN A 39 3.32 9.39 7.75
CA GLN A 39 4.70 9.49 8.26
C GLN A 39 5.53 8.27 7.88
N TYR A 40 4.93 7.07 7.98
CA TYR A 40 5.58 5.83 7.60
C TYR A 40 5.90 5.80 6.11
N PHE A 41 4.92 6.16 5.27
CA PHE A 41 5.08 6.20 3.83
C PHE A 41 6.13 7.22 3.41
N GLU A 42 6.11 8.41 4.02
CA GLU A 42 7.11 9.45 3.77
C GLU A 42 8.52 9.02 4.17
N SER A 43 8.66 8.43 5.36
CA SER A 43 9.98 8.03 5.88
C SER A 43 10.63 6.93 5.04
N ASN A 44 9.81 6.03 4.50
CA ASN A 44 10.26 4.77 3.91
C ASN A 44 10.18 4.69 2.39
N ILE A 45 9.21 5.38 1.78
CA ILE A 45 8.92 5.29 0.35
C ILE A 45 9.22 6.61 -0.35
N LEU A 46 8.77 7.74 0.18
CA LEU A 46 8.93 9.03 -0.50
C LEU A 46 10.37 9.52 -0.49
N ASN A 47 10.79 10.10 -1.62
CA ASN A 47 12.12 10.65 -1.86
C ASN A 47 13.26 9.64 -1.58
N ARG A 48 12.98 8.34 -1.67
CA ARG A 48 13.96 7.26 -1.58
C ARG A 48 14.27 6.69 -2.95
N ASP A 49 15.48 6.18 -3.07
CA ASP A 49 15.91 5.44 -4.24
C ASP A 49 15.60 3.95 -4.07
N PHE A 50 15.04 3.39 -5.13
CA PHE A 50 14.73 1.98 -5.22
C PHE A 50 15.34 1.37 -6.46
N LYS A 51 15.85 0.15 -6.33
CA LYS A 51 16.17 -0.72 -7.45
C LYS A 51 15.23 -1.92 -7.45
N VAL A 52 14.98 -2.49 -8.62
CA VAL A 52 14.26 -3.77 -8.69
C VAL A 52 15.19 -4.87 -8.19
N LYS A 53 14.76 -5.57 -7.14
CA LYS A 53 15.46 -6.75 -6.60
C LYS A 53 14.99 -8.03 -7.27
N TYR A 54 13.72 -8.09 -7.61
CA TYR A 54 13.11 -9.21 -8.31
C TYR A 54 11.87 -8.74 -9.05
N ALA A 55 11.69 -9.18 -10.29
CA ALA A 55 10.46 -8.99 -11.05
C ALA A 55 10.12 -10.27 -11.83
N SER A 56 8.87 -10.71 -11.71
CA SER A 56 8.34 -11.85 -12.44
C SER A 56 7.05 -11.48 -13.16
N ASP A 57 6.96 -11.85 -14.43
CA ASP A 57 5.75 -11.73 -15.23
C ASP A 57 5.27 -13.11 -15.67
N GLU A 58 4.17 -13.57 -15.06
CA GLU A 58 3.56 -14.88 -15.34
C GLU A 58 4.55 -16.05 -15.18
N GLY A 59 5.41 -15.95 -14.16
CA GLY A 59 6.43 -16.96 -13.87
C GLY A 59 7.74 -16.79 -14.63
N THR A 60 7.82 -15.86 -15.59
CA THR A 60 9.09 -15.52 -16.25
C THR A 60 9.85 -14.49 -15.42
N ASP A 61 11.10 -14.76 -15.09
CA ASP A 61 11.97 -13.78 -14.44
C ASP A 61 12.41 -12.71 -15.44
N ILE A 62 12.05 -11.46 -15.16
CA ILE A 62 12.37 -10.29 -15.99
C ILE A 62 13.26 -9.30 -15.23
N THR A 63 13.87 -9.71 -14.11
CA THR A 63 14.65 -8.84 -13.23
C THR A 63 15.78 -8.11 -13.97
N THR A 64 16.45 -8.80 -14.90
CA THR A 64 17.57 -8.26 -15.69
C THR A 64 17.19 -7.08 -16.59
N GLN A 65 15.91 -6.94 -16.94
CA GLN A 65 15.43 -5.77 -17.71
C GLN A 65 15.58 -4.47 -16.91
N TYR A 66 15.66 -4.57 -15.59
CA TYR A 66 15.74 -3.44 -14.67
C TYR A 66 17.16 -3.14 -14.18
N ASP A 67 18.17 -3.86 -14.68
CA ASP A 67 19.55 -3.69 -14.21
C ASP A 67 20.06 -2.26 -14.43
N GLY A 68 20.59 -1.66 -13.37
CA GLY A 68 21.11 -0.28 -13.38
C GLY A 68 20.04 0.82 -13.33
N TRP A 69 18.75 0.47 -13.30
CA TRP A 69 17.68 1.43 -13.09
C TRP A 69 17.50 1.79 -11.62
N VAL A 70 17.36 3.08 -11.35
CA VAL A 70 17.01 3.64 -10.04
C VAL A 70 15.70 4.40 -10.16
N PHE A 71 14.73 4.02 -9.34
CA PHE A 71 13.40 4.59 -9.28
C PHE A 71 13.24 5.45 -8.04
N ARG A 72 12.61 6.62 -8.18
CA ARG A 72 12.34 7.53 -7.06
C ARG A 72 10.95 8.12 -7.17
N LEU A 73 10.17 7.97 -6.10
CA LEU A 73 8.85 8.59 -5.93
C LEU A 73 9.04 9.91 -5.20
N LEU A 74 8.82 11.03 -5.88
CA LEU A 74 8.99 12.36 -5.33
C LEU A 74 7.69 12.83 -4.68
N LYS A 75 7.78 13.47 -3.51
CA LYS A 75 6.61 13.96 -2.80
C LYS A 75 6.04 15.22 -3.48
N ASN A 76 4.75 15.19 -3.82
CA ASN A 76 3.94 16.39 -4.05
C ASN A 76 2.92 16.53 -2.92
N THR A 77 2.06 15.52 -2.77
CA THR A 77 1.21 15.30 -1.60
C THR A 77 1.58 13.99 -0.91
N TYR A 78 0.82 13.58 0.10
CA TYR A 78 0.96 12.23 0.67
C TYR A 78 0.42 11.13 -0.25
N TYR A 79 -0.46 11.45 -1.18
CA TYR A 79 -1.17 10.46 -2.01
C TYR A 79 -0.75 10.51 -3.47
N ASP A 80 0.08 11.46 -3.88
CA ASP A 80 0.56 11.58 -5.25
C ASP A 80 1.88 12.35 -5.35
N GLY A 81 2.51 12.18 -6.51
CA GLY A 81 3.59 13.05 -6.93
C GLY A 81 4.30 12.60 -8.19
N PRO A 82 5.35 13.33 -8.58
CA PRO A 82 6.16 12.95 -9.72
C PRO A 82 7.00 11.70 -9.41
N MET A 83 7.29 10.91 -10.44
CA MET A 83 8.17 9.75 -10.35
C MET A 83 9.28 9.87 -11.38
N THR A 84 10.49 9.41 -11.03
CA THR A 84 11.62 9.36 -11.95
C THR A 84 12.22 7.97 -11.99
N ALA A 85 12.67 7.54 -13.17
CA ALA A 85 13.51 6.37 -13.37
C ALA A 85 14.80 6.80 -14.09
N LYS A 86 15.95 6.43 -13.54
CA LYS A 86 17.26 6.86 -14.05
C LYS A 86 18.19 5.67 -14.26
N LYS A 87 18.94 5.69 -15.36
CA LYS A 87 20.02 4.73 -15.67
C LYS A 87 21.14 5.47 -16.40
N GLY A 88 22.22 5.78 -15.68
CA GLY A 88 23.27 6.65 -16.20
C GLY A 88 22.73 8.05 -16.54
N SER A 89 22.85 8.47 -17.80
CA SER A 89 22.31 9.72 -18.32
C SER A 89 20.84 9.64 -18.76
N LEU A 90 20.25 8.44 -18.85
CA LEU A 90 18.86 8.26 -19.23
C LEU A 90 17.95 8.63 -18.05
N VAL A 91 16.94 9.45 -18.33
CA VAL A 91 15.94 9.88 -17.35
C VAL A 91 14.55 9.73 -17.98
N TYR A 92 13.71 8.96 -17.30
CA TYR A 92 12.30 8.84 -17.61
C TYR A 92 11.48 9.43 -16.48
N ASN A 93 10.43 10.15 -16.85
CA ASN A 93 9.58 10.85 -15.91
C ASN A 93 8.14 10.34 -15.99
N GLY A 94 7.45 10.50 -14.88
CA GLY A 94 6.11 9.98 -14.68
C GLY A 94 5.46 10.52 -13.43
N THR A 95 4.43 9.82 -12.99
CA THR A 95 3.71 10.08 -11.75
C THR A 95 3.52 8.80 -10.97
N TRP A 96 3.32 8.97 -9.67
CA TRP A 96 2.82 7.93 -8.78
C TRP A 96 1.60 8.46 -8.03
N SER A 97 0.73 7.54 -7.61
CA SER A 97 -0.34 7.85 -6.65
C SER A 97 -0.70 6.67 -5.75
N SER A 98 -1.34 6.96 -4.62
CA SER A 98 -1.76 6.00 -3.61
C SER A 98 -3.17 6.34 -3.10
N ASN A 99 -3.78 5.41 -2.39
CA ASN A 99 -5.06 5.61 -1.72
C ASN A 99 -4.86 5.90 -0.22
N GLU A 100 -5.94 6.24 0.48
CA GLU A 100 -5.89 6.73 1.88
C GLU A 100 -5.26 5.75 2.88
N ASP A 101 -5.38 4.44 2.63
CA ASP A 101 -4.79 3.38 3.47
C ASP A 101 -3.36 3.00 3.05
N PHE A 102 -2.81 3.66 2.02
CA PHE A 102 -1.53 3.35 1.39
C PHE A 102 -1.41 1.88 0.94
N GLY A 103 -2.52 1.19 0.70
CA GLY A 103 -2.56 -0.20 0.25
C GLY A 103 -2.32 -0.36 -1.24
N LYS A 104 -2.48 0.72 -2.01
CA LYS A 104 -2.34 0.77 -3.46
C LYS A 104 -1.22 1.71 -3.89
N LEU A 105 -0.48 1.35 -4.93
CA LEU A 105 0.48 2.22 -5.61
C LEU A 105 0.21 2.17 -7.11
N VAL A 106 -0.13 3.30 -7.71
CA VAL A 106 -0.24 3.45 -9.16
C VAL A 106 1.05 4.06 -9.68
N ILE A 107 1.65 3.45 -10.68
CA ILE A 107 2.87 3.96 -11.33
C ILE A 107 2.57 4.26 -12.79
N THR A 108 2.97 5.44 -13.26
CA THR A 108 2.83 5.86 -14.65
C THR A 108 4.09 6.59 -15.12
N ILE A 109 5.02 5.89 -15.77
CA ILE A 109 6.22 6.49 -16.39
C ILE A 109 6.03 6.56 -17.90
N ASN A 110 5.87 7.76 -18.45
CA ASN A 110 5.45 7.94 -19.84
C ASN A 110 6.24 8.97 -20.64
N GLN A 111 7.24 9.63 -20.05
CA GLN A 111 8.08 10.61 -20.72
C GLN A 111 9.55 10.16 -20.74
N PRO A 112 10.29 10.33 -21.84
CA PRO A 112 9.86 10.91 -23.13
C PRO A 112 8.94 9.99 -23.96
N SER A 113 9.10 8.67 -23.83
CA SER A 113 8.19 7.64 -24.34
C SER A 113 8.28 6.44 -23.41
N VAL A 114 7.26 5.59 -23.32
CA VAL A 114 7.29 4.42 -22.42
C VAL A 114 8.24 3.37 -23.01
N PRO A 115 9.35 3.00 -22.33
CA PRO A 115 10.13 1.82 -22.69
C PRO A 115 9.31 0.55 -22.53
N THR A 116 9.50 -0.44 -23.40
CA THR A 116 8.73 -1.69 -23.37
C THR A 116 8.81 -2.36 -22.00
N GLU A 117 9.98 -2.39 -21.38
CA GLU A 117 10.23 -2.95 -20.04
C GLU A 117 9.39 -2.26 -18.95
N PHE A 118 9.10 -0.96 -19.08
CA PHE A 118 8.31 -0.23 -18.08
C PHE A 118 6.82 -0.48 -18.22
N THR A 119 6.35 -1.15 -19.27
CA THR A 119 4.95 -1.62 -19.37
C THR A 119 4.60 -2.54 -18.20
N PHE A 120 5.59 -3.32 -17.72
CA PHE A 120 5.38 -4.14 -16.53
C PHE A 120 5.26 -3.28 -15.27
N LEU A 121 6.12 -2.27 -15.12
CA LEU A 121 6.10 -1.39 -13.95
C LEU A 121 4.87 -0.46 -13.91
N ASN A 122 4.44 0.02 -15.08
CA ASN A 122 3.34 0.96 -15.26
C ASN A 122 1.98 0.27 -15.08
N ARG A 123 1.56 0.15 -13.83
CA ARG A 123 0.26 -0.41 -13.47
C ARG A 123 -0.13 -0.01 -12.05
N GLN A 124 -1.24 -0.58 -11.62
CA GLN A 124 -1.72 -0.49 -10.26
C GLN A 124 -1.20 -1.69 -9.46
N TRP A 125 -0.48 -1.40 -8.40
CA TRP A 125 0.13 -2.34 -7.48
C TRP A 125 -0.59 -2.30 -6.13
N ARG A 126 -0.61 -3.45 -5.47
CA ARG A 126 -0.97 -3.61 -4.06
C ARG A 126 0.30 -3.87 -3.29
N PHE A 127 0.48 -3.20 -2.15
CA PHE A 127 1.54 -3.55 -1.22
C PHE A 127 1.21 -4.86 -0.52
N GLU A 128 2.04 -5.88 -0.72
CA GLU A 128 1.96 -7.13 0.05
C GLU A 128 2.77 -7.02 1.33
N GLU A 129 3.93 -6.37 1.24
CA GLU A 129 4.80 -6.11 2.37
C GLU A 129 5.48 -4.76 2.17
N LYS A 130 5.39 -3.89 3.19
CA LYS A 130 6.05 -2.58 3.21
C LYS A 130 7.36 -2.60 4.01
N ALA A 131 7.91 -3.79 4.26
CA ALA A 131 9.08 -3.94 5.12
C ALA A 131 10.34 -3.30 4.53
N ILE A 132 11.22 -2.80 5.40
CA ILE A 132 12.53 -2.31 5.01
C ILE A 132 13.52 -3.50 5.06
N PRO A 133 14.40 -3.67 4.07
CA PRO A 133 14.65 -2.79 2.93
C PRO A 133 13.85 -3.14 1.66
N VAL A 134 13.02 -4.19 1.68
CA VAL A 134 12.36 -4.71 0.47
C VAL A 134 10.85 -4.52 0.53
N MET A 135 10.35 -3.70 -0.38
CA MET A 135 8.93 -3.55 -0.65
C MET A 135 8.46 -4.62 -1.65
N LYS A 136 7.40 -5.35 -1.31
CA LYS A 136 6.79 -6.36 -2.17
C LYS A 136 5.45 -5.90 -2.71
N LEU A 137 5.28 -6.05 -4.02
CA LEU A 137 4.15 -5.55 -4.78
C LEU A 137 3.56 -6.66 -5.65
N ALA A 138 2.23 -6.73 -5.67
CA ALA A 138 1.45 -7.59 -6.56
C ALA A 138 0.39 -6.77 -7.32
N PRO A 139 -0.13 -7.23 -8.46
CA PRO A 139 -1.16 -6.52 -9.21
C PRO A 139 -2.40 -6.19 -8.36
N TRP A 140 -2.85 -4.94 -8.42
CA TRP A 140 -4.10 -4.56 -7.79
C TRP A 140 -5.30 -5.16 -8.55
N GLY A 141 -6.19 -5.86 -7.85
CA GLY A 141 -7.44 -6.37 -8.43
C GLY A 141 -7.28 -7.48 -9.46
N SER A 142 -6.12 -8.16 -9.52
CA SER A 142 -5.86 -9.27 -10.43
C SER A 142 -5.19 -10.44 -9.70
N THR A 143 -5.47 -11.65 -10.17
CA THR A 143 -4.82 -12.89 -9.71
C THR A 143 -3.64 -13.29 -10.61
N ALA A 144 -3.28 -12.46 -11.59
CA ALA A 144 -2.13 -12.72 -12.44
C ALA A 144 -0.87 -12.88 -11.58
N ALA A 145 -0.08 -13.92 -11.88
CA ALA A 145 1.16 -14.25 -11.19
C ALA A 145 2.29 -13.27 -11.57
N LYS A 146 2.10 -11.99 -11.26
CA LYS A 146 3.10 -10.94 -11.45
C LYS A 146 3.61 -10.50 -10.09
N VAL A 147 4.91 -10.39 -9.95
CA VAL A 147 5.56 -10.09 -8.66
C VAL A 147 6.60 -9.01 -8.89
N LEU A 148 6.63 -8.01 -8.01
CA LEU A 148 7.65 -6.96 -8.03
C LEU A 148 8.19 -6.74 -6.63
N HIS A 149 9.48 -6.93 -6.46
CA HIS A 149 10.21 -6.62 -5.24
C HIS A 149 11.17 -5.47 -5.51
N MET A 150 11.06 -4.40 -4.73
CA MET A 150 11.95 -3.24 -4.83
C MET A 150 12.75 -3.10 -3.55
N GLU A 151 14.07 -2.97 -3.71
CA GLU A 151 15.00 -2.75 -2.60
C GLU A 151 15.34 -1.27 -2.50
N ARG A 152 15.16 -0.71 -1.30
CA ARG A 152 15.59 0.64 -0.97
C ARG A 152 17.13 0.68 -0.87
N LEU A 153 17.71 1.70 -1.49
CA LEU A 153 19.15 2.02 -1.42
C LEU A 153 19.49 2.87 -0.18
#